data_AF-A0A1Y3NP45-F1
#
_entry.id   AF-A0A1Y3NP45-F1
#
_cell.length_a   1.000
_cell.length_b   1.000
_cell.length_c   1.000
_cell.angle_alpha   90.00
_cell.angle_beta   90.00
_cell.angle_gamma   90.00
#
_symmetry.space_group_name_H-M   'P 1'
#
loop_
_entity.id
_entity.type
_entity.pdbx_description
1 polymer ?
#
loop_
_entity_poly.entity_id
_entity_poly.type
_entity_poly.pdbx_seq_one_letter_code
_entity_poly.pdbx_strand_id
1 'polypeptide(L)'
;MDIVKYLVDNGININDINKKNNNALMIASQSGHYEIVKYLVDKGAILDEKDVDGWNALMFASLYGYINIVKFLVNKGMNVNDKDNNGWNALMIASQKGYKDIVKYLYEKGSNINEKNNNGQ
;
A
#
# COMPACT_ATOMS: atom_id res chain seq x y z
N MET A 1 -11.07 -13.61 7.56
CA MET A 1 -9.75 -14.20 7.87
C MET A 1 -9.70 -15.66 7.47
N ASP A 2 -10.64 -16.50 7.93
CA ASP A 2 -10.56 -17.96 7.74
C ASP A 2 -10.57 -18.41 6.27
N ILE A 3 -11.37 -17.76 5.41
CA ILE A 3 -11.39 -18.05 3.98
C ILE A 3 -10.04 -17.74 3.33
N VAL A 4 -9.40 -16.62 3.68
CA VAL A 4 -8.09 -16.24 3.09
C VAL A 4 -7.02 -17.25 3.49
N LYS A 5 -6.98 -17.66 4.77
CA LYS A 5 -6.06 -18.70 5.23
C LYS A 5 -6.30 -20.02 4.50
N TYR A 6 -7.56 -20.45 4.44
CA TYR A 6 -7.95 -21.67 3.74
C TYR A 6 -7.47 -21.65 2.29
N LEU A 7 -7.68 -20.56 1.55
CA LEU A 7 -7.27 -20.44 0.16
C LEU A 7 -5.75 -20.49 -0.03
N VAL A 8 -4.99 -19.79 0.80
CA VAL A 8 -3.52 -19.80 0.75
C VAL A 8 -2.97 -21.18 1.11
N ASP A 9 -3.52 -21.82 2.15
CA ASP A 9 -3.09 -23.15 2.58
C ASP A 9 -3.49 -24.26 1.57
N ASN A 10 -4.48 -24.01 0.70
CA ASN A 10 -4.88 -24.90 -0.41
C ASN A 10 -4.21 -24.56 -1.75
N GLY A 11 -3.09 -23.84 -1.73
CA GLY A 11 -2.19 -23.72 -2.88
C GLY A 11 -2.50 -22.57 -3.85
N ILE A 12 -3.35 -21.60 -3.47
CA ILE A 12 -3.41 -20.34 -4.22
C ILE A 12 -2.08 -19.62 -4.08
N ASN A 13 -1.55 -19.13 -5.20
CA ASN A 13 -0.38 -18.30 -5.20
C ASN A 13 -0.73 -16.92 -4.63
N ILE A 14 -0.06 -16.56 -3.54
CA ILE A 14 -0.30 -15.32 -2.79
C ILE A 14 -0.04 -14.04 -3.62
N ASN A 15 0.76 -14.17 -4.68
CA ASN A 15 1.17 -13.08 -5.56
C ASN A 15 0.38 -13.04 -6.87
N ASP A 16 -0.69 -13.83 -7.00
CA ASP A 16 -1.55 -13.75 -8.16
C ASP A 16 -2.18 -12.36 -8.28
N ILE A 17 -2.28 -11.91 -9.52
CA ILE A 17 -2.82 -10.60 -9.89
C ILE A 17 -4.09 -10.77 -10.71
N ASN A 18 -5.03 -9.83 -10.56
CA ASN A 18 -6.19 -9.74 -11.44
C ASN A 18 -5.86 -8.99 -12.74
N LYS A 19 -6.87 -8.80 -13.62
CA LYS A 19 -6.72 -8.10 -14.91
C LYS A 19 -6.26 -6.63 -14.81
N LYS A 20 -6.29 -6.05 -13.61
CA LYS A 20 -5.81 -4.69 -13.32
C LYS A 20 -4.47 -4.72 -12.57
N ASN A 21 -3.75 -5.85 -12.58
CA ASN A 21 -2.51 -6.06 -11.82
C ASN A 21 -2.66 -5.88 -10.31
N ASN A 22 -3.89 -5.96 -9.76
CA ASN A 22 -4.07 -5.90 -8.32
C ASN A 22 -3.81 -7.28 -7.71
N ASN A 23 -2.89 -7.34 -6.74
CA ASN A 23 -2.66 -8.52 -5.91
C ASN A 23 -3.49 -8.50 -4.62
N ALA A 24 -3.46 -9.60 -3.87
CA ALA A 24 -4.20 -9.72 -2.61
C ALA A 24 -3.79 -8.67 -1.57
N LEU A 25 -2.52 -8.26 -1.54
CA LEU A 25 -1.99 -7.27 -0.60
C LEU A 25 -2.57 -5.87 -0.87
N MET A 26 -2.66 -5.47 -2.14
CA MET A 26 -3.29 -4.21 -2.55
C MET A 26 -4.77 -4.18 -2.16
N ILE A 27 -5.50 -5.26 -2.49
CA ILE A 27 -6.93 -5.36 -2.18
C ILE A 27 -7.17 -5.31 -0.65
N ALA A 28 -6.40 -6.06 0.13
CA ALA A 28 -6.52 -6.05 1.59
C ALA A 28 -6.18 -4.68 2.19
N SER A 29 -5.19 -3.98 1.63
CA SER A 29 -4.78 -2.63 2.05
C SER A 29 -5.84 -1.58 1.68
N GLN A 30 -6.45 -1.70 0.51
CA GLN A 30 -7.59 -0.89 0.07
C GLN A 30 -8.83 -1.10 0.97
N SER A 31 -9.09 -2.33 1.41
CA SER A 31 -10.24 -2.66 2.26
C SER A 31 -9.99 -2.45 3.76
N GLY A 32 -8.79 -2.03 4.18
CA GLY A 32 -8.50 -1.79 5.59
C GLY A 32 -8.36 -3.05 6.45
N HIS A 33 -8.15 -4.21 5.83
CA HIS A 33 -8.12 -5.50 6.52
C HIS A 33 -6.71 -5.80 7.08
N TYR A 34 -6.34 -5.11 8.16
CA TYR A 34 -5.01 -5.18 8.77
C TYR A 34 -4.51 -6.61 9.02
N GLU A 35 -5.33 -7.48 9.62
CA GLU A 35 -4.91 -8.85 9.91
C GLU A 35 -4.63 -9.65 8.64
N ILE A 36 -5.37 -9.39 7.56
CA ILE A 36 -5.14 -10.03 6.26
C ILE A 36 -3.84 -9.48 5.65
N VAL A 37 -3.62 -8.16 5.67
CA VAL A 37 -2.35 -7.55 5.23
C VAL A 37 -1.16 -8.19 5.95
N LYS A 38 -1.23 -8.29 7.28
CA LYS A 38 -0.18 -8.88 8.09
C LYS A 38 0.09 -10.33 7.70
N TYR A 39 -0.97 -11.14 7.64
CA TYR A 39 -0.86 -12.54 7.22
C TYR A 39 -0.23 -12.68 5.83
N LEU A 40 -0.66 -11.85 4.87
CA LEU A 40 -0.14 -11.92 3.50
C LEU A 40 1.35 -11.59 3.44
N VAL A 41 1.79 -10.52 4.11
CA VAL A 41 3.20 -10.14 4.17
C VAL A 41 4.03 -11.21 4.88
N ASP A 42 3.54 -11.77 5.99
CA ASP A 42 4.24 -12.83 6.71
C ASP A 42 4.32 -14.15 5.90
N LYS A 43 3.45 -14.34 4.91
CA LYS A 43 3.48 -15.45 3.94
C LYS A 43 4.29 -15.14 2.67
N GLY A 44 4.96 -13.99 2.58
CA GLY A 44 5.84 -13.65 1.47
C GLY A 44 5.15 -12.96 0.29
N ALA A 45 4.07 -12.21 0.54
CA ALA A 45 3.52 -11.32 -0.48
C ALA A 45 4.57 -10.31 -0.95
N ILE A 46 4.66 -10.13 -2.27
CA ILE A 46 5.57 -9.16 -2.90
C ILE A 46 5.08 -7.73 -2.61
N LEU A 47 5.99 -6.89 -2.13
CA LEU A 47 5.66 -5.55 -1.63
C LEU A 47 5.75 -4.45 -2.68
N ASP A 48 6.62 -4.61 -3.68
CA ASP A 48 6.95 -3.62 -4.70
C ASP A 48 6.07 -3.71 -5.97
N GLU A 49 5.13 -4.65 -6.00
CA GLU A 49 4.15 -4.75 -7.08
C GLU A 49 3.30 -3.47 -7.19
N LYS A 50 2.93 -3.18 -8.43
CA LYS A 50 2.08 -2.03 -8.79
C LYS A 50 0.96 -2.47 -9.72
N ASP A 51 -0.20 -1.86 -9.53
CA ASP A 51 -1.33 -2.05 -10.42
C ASP A 51 -1.11 -1.32 -11.77
N VAL A 52 -2.09 -1.40 -12.68
CA VAL A 52 -1.99 -0.78 -14.02
C VAL A 52 -1.83 0.75 -13.99
N ASP A 53 -2.25 1.40 -12.90
CA ASP A 53 -2.14 2.85 -12.69
C ASP A 53 -0.87 3.22 -11.90
N GLY A 54 -0.03 2.24 -11.58
CA GLY A 54 1.20 2.41 -10.80
C GLY A 54 0.98 2.41 -9.29
N TRP A 55 -0.21 2.04 -8.81
CA TRP A 55 -0.55 2.06 -7.40
C TRP A 55 -0.04 0.82 -6.67
N ASN A 56 0.56 1.02 -5.50
CA ASN A 56 0.96 -0.06 -4.59
C ASN A 56 0.08 -0.10 -3.33
N ALA A 57 0.28 -1.13 -2.50
CA ALA A 57 -0.48 -1.33 -1.27
C ALA A 57 -0.38 -0.15 -0.28
N LEU A 58 0.77 0.52 -0.21
CA LEU A 58 0.99 1.69 0.66
C LEU A 58 0.17 2.89 0.20
N MET A 59 0.09 3.14 -1.11
CA MET A 59 -0.73 4.21 -1.69
C MET A 59 -2.22 3.98 -1.40
N PHE A 60 -2.71 2.74 -1.56
CA PHE A 60 -4.10 2.41 -1.19
C PHE A 60 -4.35 2.63 0.31
N ALA A 61 -3.49 2.14 1.20
CA ALA A 61 -3.65 2.36 2.63
C ALA A 61 -3.66 3.85 3.02
N SER A 62 -2.82 4.66 2.37
CA SER A 62 -2.79 6.12 2.53
C SER A 62 -4.03 6.81 1.98
N LEU A 63 -4.58 6.35 0.85
CA LEU A 63 -5.79 6.91 0.23
C LEU A 63 -7.03 6.78 1.13
N TYR A 64 -7.13 5.68 1.88
CA TYR A 64 -8.28 5.38 2.73
C TYR A 64 -8.03 5.64 4.24
N GLY A 65 -6.84 6.12 4.61
CA GLY A 65 -6.57 6.59 5.97
C GLY A 65 -6.20 5.49 6.98
N TYR A 66 -5.77 4.31 6.53
CA TYR A 66 -5.47 3.18 7.42
C TYR A 66 -4.04 3.24 7.99
N ILE A 67 -3.85 4.11 8.99
CA ILE A 67 -2.53 4.36 9.61
C ILE A 67 -1.83 3.10 10.13
N ASN A 68 -2.58 2.13 10.66
CA ASN A 68 -2.03 0.85 11.12
C ASN A 68 -1.41 0.03 9.98
N ILE A 69 -2.06 0.01 8.81
CA ILE A 69 -1.56 -0.65 7.61
C ILE A 69 -0.35 0.10 7.04
N VAL A 70 -0.44 1.44 6.93
CA VAL A 70 0.68 2.29 6.50
C VAL A 70 1.93 2.01 7.34
N LYS A 71 1.81 2.08 8.67
CA LYS A 71 2.94 1.84 9.59
C LYS A 71 3.55 0.46 9.39
N PHE A 72 2.70 -0.56 9.30
CA PHE A 72 3.14 -1.93 9.11
C PHE A 72 3.90 -2.13 7.80
N LEU A 73 3.33 -1.69 6.68
CA LEU A 73 3.93 -1.84 5.35
C LEU A 73 5.27 -1.11 5.23
N VAL A 74 5.37 0.11 5.75
CA VAL A 74 6.65 0.86 5.77
C VAL A 74 7.69 0.15 6.64
N ASN A 75 7.29 -0.37 7.81
CA ASN A 75 8.21 -1.13 8.67
C ASN A 75 8.65 -2.47 8.05
N LYS A 76 7.89 -3.00 7.08
CA LYS A 76 8.25 -4.19 6.31
C LYS A 76 9.10 -3.86 5.07
N GLY A 77 9.44 -2.59 4.86
CA GLY A 77 10.43 -2.16 3.87
C GLY A 77 9.84 -1.55 2.60
N MET A 78 8.53 -1.27 2.53
CA MET A 78 7.98 -0.55 1.38
C MET A 78 8.60 0.84 1.24
N ASN A 79 8.96 1.19 -0.01
CA ASN A 79 9.53 2.49 -0.32
C ASN A 79 8.46 3.60 -0.23
N VAL A 80 8.66 4.53 0.71
CA VAL A 80 7.74 5.66 0.93
C VAL A 80 7.74 6.69 -0.18
N ASN A 81 8.75 6.64 -1.07
CA ASN A 81 8.91 7.55 -2.22
C ASN A 81 8.47 6.93 -3.55
N ASP A 82 7.89 5.73 -3.54
CA ASP A 82 7.29 5.16 -4.75
C ASP A 82 6.18 6.08 -5.27
N LYS A 83 6.13 6.18 -6.60
CA LYS A 83 5.14 7.00 -7.32
C LYS A 83 4.27 6.15 -8.23
N ASP A 84 3.01 6.57 -8.35
CA ASP A 84 2.08 6.09 -9.37
C ASP A 84 2.42 6.70 -10.74
N ASN A 85 1.65 6.33 -11.77
CA ASN A 85 1.88 6.81 -13.14
C ASN A 85 1.67 8.34 -13.28
N ASN A 86 0.99 8.97 -12.33
CA ASN A 86 0.76 10.41 -12.28
C ASN A 86 1.77 11.14 -11.40
N GLY A 87 2.78 10.44 -10.87
CA GLY A 87 3.81 11.01 -10.00
C GLY A 87 3.38 11.18 -8.54
N TRP A 88 2.23 10.64 -8.14
CA TRP A 88 1.76 10.71 -6.76
C TRP A 88 2.43 9.65 -5.89
N ASN A 89 2.98 10.08 -4.75
CA ASN A 89 3.44 9.18 -3.70
C ASN A 89 2.41 9.08 -2.55
N ALA A 90 2.66 8.15 -1.63
CA ALA A 90 1.77 7.90 -0.49
C ALA A 90 1.56 9.14 0.42
N LEU A 91 2.58 9.99 0.56
CA LEU A 91 2.50 11.22 1.38
C LEU A 91 1.62 12.27 0.71
N MET A 92 1.74 12.48 -0.61
CA MET A 92 0.90 13.39 -1.37
C MET A 92 -0.58 12.98 -1.30
N ILE A 93 -0.85 11.68 -1.46
CA ILE A 93 -2.20 11.11 -1.36
C ILE A 93 -2.79 11.38 0.03
N ALA A 94 -2.06 11.06 1.10
CA ALA A 94 -2.52 11.29 2.47
C ALA A 94 -2.72 12.79 2.78
N SER A 95 -1.87 13.65 2.21
CA SER A 95 -1.96 15.11 2.33
C SER A 95 -3.22 15.64 1.66
N GLN A 96 -3.53 15.19 0.45
CA GLN A 96 -4.76 15.57 -0.27
C GLN A 96 -6.02 15.15 0.51
N LYS A 97 -5.97 14.01 1.20
CA LYS A 97 -7.08 13.52 2.04
C LYS A 97 -7.13 14.12 3.44
N GLY A 98 -6.11 14.87 3.86
CA GLY A 98 -6.05 15.49 5.19
C GLY A 98 -5.70 14.52 6.33
N TYR A 99 -5.12 13.35 6.04
CA TYR A 99 -4.74 12.36 7.06
C TYR A 99 -3.42 12.72 7.74
N LYS A 100 -3.48 13.70 8.66
CA LYS A 100 -2.30 14.29 9.33
C LYS A 100 -1.36 13.26 9.96
N ASP A 101 -1.89 12.21 10.60
CA ASP A 101 -1.07 11.20 11.25
C ASP A 101 -0.27 10.35 10.26
N ILE A 102 -0.84 10.09 9.08
CA ILE A 102 -0.15 9.38 7.99
C ILE A 102 0.91 10.29 7.38
N VAL A 103 0.58 11.55 7.11
CA VAL A 103 1.53 12.54 6.58
C VAL A 103 2.74 12.68 7.50
N LYS A 104 2.51 12.87 8.80
CA LYS A 104 3.57 12.97 9.80
C LYS A 104 4.44 11.72 9.81
N TYR A 105 3.83 10.55 9.83
CA TYR A 105 4.57 9.29 9.86
C TYR A 105 5.42 9.07 8.60
N LEU A 106 4.86 9.32 7.40
CA LEU A 106 5.60 9.14 6.14
C LEU A 106 6.75 10.15 6.02
N TYR A 107 6.55 11.39 6.48
CA TYR A 107 7.61 12.39 6.56
C TYR A 107 8.76 11.93 7.47
N GLU A 108 8.44 11.42 8.68
CA GLU A 108 9.42 10.85 9.60
C GLU A 108 10.17 9.64 9.01
N LYS A 109 9.57 8.95 8.04
CA LYS A 109 10.16 7.81 7.31
C LYS A 109 10.90 8.20 6.03
N GLY A 110 11.09 9.50 5.78
CA GLY A 110 11.93 10.00 4.70
C GLY A 110 11.19 10.35 3.41
N SER A 111 9.85 10.47 3.45
CA SER A 111 9.13 11.09 2.35
C SER A 111 9.45 12.59 2.24
N ASN A 112 9.72 13.06 1.03
CA ASN A 112 10.00 14.47 0.78
C ASN A 112 8.70 15.26 0.53
N ILE A 113 8.41 16.22 1.42
CA ILE A 113 7.22 17.08 1.32
C ILE A 113 7.25 18.08 0.16
N ASN A 114 8.43 18.31 -0.44
CA ASN A 114 8.61 19.22 -1.57
C ASN A 114 8.58 18.49 -2.91
N GLU A 115 8.42 17.16 -2.93
CA GLU A 115 8.18 16.46 -4.17
C GLU A 115 6.87 16.93 -4.80
N LYS A 116 6.83 16.84 -6.12
CA LYS A 116 5.66 17.18 -6.92
C LYS A 116 5.24 16.00 -7.77
N ASN A 117 3.94 15.91 -8.02
CA ASN A 117 3.40 15.01 -9.03
C ASN A 117 3.66 15.55 -10.44
N ASN A 118 3.18 14.84 -11.47
CA ASN A 118 3.40 15.23 -12.86
C ASN A 118 2.72 16.57 -13.25
N ASN A 119 1.78 17.07 -12.42
CA ASN A 119 1.11 18.34 -12.60
C ASN A 119 1.78 19.50 -11.83
N GLY A 120 2.89 19.23 -11.14
CA GLY A 120 3.62 20.24 -10.36
C GLY A 120 2.97 20.61 -9.01
N GLN A 121 1.99 19.81 -8.57
CA GLN A 121 1.34 19.90 -7.24
C GLN A 121 2.20 19.19 -6.21
#